data_AF-A0A2N1WJB5-F1
#
_entry.id   AF-A0A2N1WJB5-F1
#
_cell.length_a   1.000
_cell.length_b   1.000
_cell.length_c   1.000
_cell.angle_alpha   90.00
_cell.angle_beta   90.00
_cell.angle_gamma   90.00
#
_symmetry.space_group_name_H-M   'P 1'
#
loop_
_entity.id
_entity.type
_entity.pdbx_description
1 polymer ?
#
loop_
_entity_poly.entity_id
_entity_poly.type
_entity_poly.pdbx_seq_one_letter_code
_entity_poly.pdbx_strand_id
1 'polypeptide(L)'
;MPVEHSDNLAARGMRPISELAASRPHGDRLRYRAGCRCSLCRTANTQYEAQRQRARKAGDWNGIVSAKRAKAHLLTLSRHGVGRRAVGAASDVGDTCLSQIRCGEKTRIRARTERRILAVTPAMASDRALVPSRDTIKRIRQLLAEGYSEQRLAHELGLKTGRLQYHAERVTVRTAYRIERLHKRLTE
;
A
#
# COMPACT_ATOMS: atom_id res chain seq x y z
N MET A 1 13.31 33.33 -27.00
CA MET A 1 13.53 32.15 -27.85
C MET A 1 12.26 31.29 -27.82
N PRO A 2 11.62 31.02 -28.98
CA PRO A 2 10.40 30.23 -29.02
C PRO A 2 10.72 28.79 -28.62
N VAL A 3 9.96 28.25 -27.66
CA VAL A 3 10.13 26.87 -27.18
C VAL A 3 9.63 25.95 -28.29
N GLU A 4 10.55 25.36 -29.06
CA GLU A 4 10.28 24.27 -29.98
C GLU A 4 9.66 23.10 -29.20
N HIS A 5 8.33 23.01 -29.22
CA HIS A 5 7.63 21.85 -28.70
C HIS A 5 7.79 20.75 -29.74
N SER A 6 8.96 20.10 -29.73
CA SER A 6 9.30 18.96 -30.59
C SER A 6 8.12 18.00 -30.69
N ASP A 7 7.62 17.82 -31.91
CA ASP A 7 6.47 17.00 -32.32
C ASP A 7 6.77 15.49 -32.16
N ASN A 8 7.11 15.08 -30.94
CA ASN A 8 7.52 13.72 -30.57
C ASN A 8 6.38 12.70 -30.70
N LEU A 9 5.13 13.16 -30.89
CA LEU A 9 3.96 12.29 -31.11
C LEU A 9 3.92 11.74 -32.54
N ALA A 10 4.27 12.57 -33.54
CA ALA A 10 4.29 12.15 -34.94
C ALA A 10 5.30 11.03 -35.18
N ALA A 11 6.47 11.11 -34.54
CA ALA A 11 7.49 10.05 -34.56
C ALA A 11 7.02 8.71 -33.98
N ARG A 12 5.89 8.68 -33.26
CA ARG A 12 5.27 7.47 -32.68
C ARG A 12 4.02 7.02 -33.44
N GLY A 13 3.80 7.56 -34.65
CA GLY A 13 2.61 7.28 -35.46
C GLY A 13 1.31 7.90 -34.92
N MET A 14 1.40 8.84 -33.98
CA MET A 14 0.24 9.54 -33.42
C MET A 14 0.07 10.90 -34.09
N ARG A 15 -1.19 11.35 -34.22
CA ARG A 15 -1.50 12.69 -34.74
C ARG A 15 -0.76 13.77 -33.92
N PRO A 16 -0.14 14.77 -34.56
CA PRO A 16 0.59 15.82 -33.87
C PRO A 16 -0.36 16.65 -33.00
N ILE A 17 0.20 17.25 -31.95
CA ILE A 17 -0.60 17.98 -30.96
C ILE A 17 -1.28 19.22 -31.55
N SER A 18 -0.64 19.83 -32.55
CA SER A 18 -1.16 20.96 -33.32
C SER A 18 -2.46 20.62 -34.03
N GLU A 19 -2.51 19.47 -34.70
CA GLU A 19 -3.68 18.98 -35.42
C GLU A 19 -4.83 18.62 -34.46
N LEU A 20 -4.51 17.94 -33.36
CA LEU A 20 -5.51 17.61 -32.33
C LEU A 20 -6.11 18.86 -31.65
N ALA A 21 -5.35 19.94 -31.57
CA ALA A 21 -5.81 21.20 -31.00
C ALA A 21 -6.58 22.08 -32.01
N ALA A 22 -6.42 21.86 -33.32
CA ALA A 22 -6.99 22.73 -34.34
C ALA A 22 -8.52 22.87 -34.24
N SER A 23 -9.22 21.78 -33.90
CA SER A 23 -10.68 21.74 -33.75
C SER A 23 -11.19 22.14 -32.35
N ARG A 24 -10.30 22.47 -31.40
CA ARG A 24 -10.68 22.83 -30.02
C ARG A 24 -10.90 24.33 -29.86
N PRO A 25 -11.90 24.76 -29.06
CA PRO A 25 -12.10 26.18 -28.77
C PRO A 25 -10.93 26.77 -27.98
N HIS A 26 -10.74 28.09 -28.07
CA HIS A 26 -9.84 28.80 -27.17
C HIS A 26 -10.35 28.71 -25.73
N GLY A 27 -9.44 28.63 -24.75
CA GLY A 27 -9.79 28.27 -23.38
C GLY A 27 -9.66 26.77 -23.07
N ASP A 28 -9.25 25.95 -24.04
CA ASP A 28 -8.81 24.58 -23.79
C ASP A 28 -7.28 24.54 -23.53
N ARG A 29 -6.84 23.73 -22.57
CA ARG A 29 -5.41 23.51 -22.30
C ARG A 29 -4.67 22.90 -23.50
N LEU A 30 -5.34 22.09 -24.32
CA LEU A 30 -4.73 21.47 -25.49
C LEU A 30 -4.28 22.53 -26.51
N ARG A 31 -5.05 23.61 -26.69
CA ARG A 31 -4.66 24.78 -27.50
C ARG A 31 -3.41 25.46 -26.96
N TYR A 32 -3.29 25.60 -25.64
CA TYR A 32 -2.08 26.13 -25.02
C TYR A 32 -0.86 25.24 -25.29
N ARG A 33 -1.01 23.92 -25.14
CA ARG A 33 0.08 22.96 -25.41
C ARG A 33 0.49 22.90 -26.88
N ALA A 34 -0.44 23.16 -27.80
CA ALA A 34 -0.18 23.27 -29.23
C ALA A 34 0.43 24.62 -29.66
N GLY A 35 0.64 25.56 -28.73
CA GLY A 35 1.35 26.82 -28.99
C GLY A 35 0.51 28.08 -28.88
N CYS A 36 -0.82 28.00 -28.73
CA CYS A 36 -1.65 29.19 -28.55
C CYS A 36 -1.28 29.93 -27.25
N ARG A 37 -1.19 31.26 -27.32
CA ARG A 37 -0.85 32.14 -26.19
C ARG A 37 -1.92 33.19 -25.90
N CYS A 38 -3.16 33.04 -26.34
CA CYS A 38 -4.22 33.98 -25.98
C CYS A 38 -4.56 33.90 -24.47
N SER A 39 -5.21 34.93 -23.94
CA SER A 39 -5.59 35.02 -22.52
C SER A 39 -6.39 33.81 -22.04
N LEU A 40 -7.40 33.39 -22.81
CA LEU A 40 -8.25 32.22 -22.48
C LEU A 40 -7.41 30.94 -22.32
N CYS A 41 -6.51 30.66 -23.27
CA CYS A 41 -5.67 29.46 -23.23
C CYS A 41 -4.63 29.51 -22.10
N ARG A 42 -4.07 30.70 -21.77
CA ARG A 42 -3.20 30.87 -20.61
C ARG A 42 -3.96 30.60 -19.32
N THR A 43 -5.16 31.18 -19.16
CA THR A 43 -6.03 30.97 -18.00
C THR A 43 -6.36 29.49 -17.81
N ALA A 44 -6.72 28.78 -18.88
CA ALA A 44 -7.00 27.35 -18.84
C ALA A 44 -5.79 26.53 -18.37
N ASN A 45 -4.59 26.85 -18.86
CA ASN A 45 -3.37 26.20 -18.40
C ASN A 45 -3.06 26.50 -16.93
N THR A 46 -3.22 27.76 -16.50
CA THR A 46 -3.02 28.19 -15.11
C THR A 46 -4.00 27.48 -14.17
N GLN A 47 -5.28 27.42 -14.52
CA GLN A 47 -6.31 26.71 -13.75
C GLN A 47 -5.98 25.22 -13.61
N TYR A 48 -5.57 24.58 -14.71
CA TYR A 48 -5.16 23.18 -14.69
C TYR A 48 -3.93 22.96 -13.78
N GLU A 49 -2.87 23.77 -13.91
CA GLU A 49 -1.69 23.60 -13.05
C GLU A 49 -2.04 23.90 -11.58
N ALA A 50 -2.88 24.89 -11.28
CA ALA A 50 -3.35 25.17 -9.94
C ALA A 50 -4.14 23.98 -9.35
N GLN A 51 -5.08 23.40 -10.11
CA GLN A 51 -5.80 22.18 -9.71
C GLN A 51 -4.82 21.01 -9.49
N ARG A 52 -3.84 20.84 -10.37
CA ARG A 52 -2.82 19.80 -10.27
C ARG A 52 -1.94 19.97 -9.02
N GLN A 53 -1.57 21.19 -8.66
CA GLN A 53 -0.83 21.47 -7.43
C GLN A 53 -1.69 21.25 -6.18
N ARG A 54 -2.97 21.64 -6.22
CA ARG A 54 -3.92 21.33 -5.14
C ARG A 54 -4.06 19.82 -4.93
N ALA A 55 -4.23 19.04 -6.00
CA ALA A 55 -4.30 17.58 -5.92
C ALA A 55 -2.99 16.94 -5.39
N ARG A 56 -1.83 17.53 -5.69
CA ARG A 56 -0.55 17.12 -5.08
C ARG A 56 -0.51 17.38 -3.59
N LYS A 57 -0.90 18.58 -3.18
CA LYS A 57 -0.93 18.97 -1.76
C LYS A 57 -1.94 18.14 -0.96
N ALA A 58 -3.08 17.80 -1.56
CA ALA A 58 -4.10 16.94 -0.99
C ALA A 58 -3.72 15.45 -0.96
N GLY A 59 -2.59 15.05 -1.58
CA GLY A 59 -2.17 13.65 -1.64
C GLY A 59 -2.89 12.81 -2.72
N ASP A 60 -3.79 13.40 -3.51
CA ASP A 60 -4.50 12.76 -4.62
C ASP A 60 -3.64 12.58 -5.87
N TRP A 61 -2.46 13.16 -5.88
CA TRP A 61 -1.51 12.94 -6.97
C TRP A 61 -1.15 11.45 -7.10
N ASN A 62 -1.21 10.96 -8.34
CA ASN A 62 -1.02 9.55 -8.69
C ASN A 62 0.04 9.35 -9.80
N GLY A 63 1.11 10.13 -9.78
CA GLY A 63 2.26 9.88 -10.66
C GLY A 63 3.24 8.87 -10.04
N ILE A 64 4.46 8.83 -10.59
CA ILE A 64 5.47 7.83 -10.25
C ILE A 64 6.40 8.32 -9.12
N VAL A 65 6.42 7.61 -7.99
CA VAL A 65 7.28 7.81 -6.81
C VAL A 65 8.30 6.68 -6.66
N SER A 66 9.26 6.86 -5.74
CA SER A 66 10.17 5.81 -5.31
C SER A 66 9.44 4.72 -4.52
N ALA A 67 9.76 3.46 -4.77
CA ALA A 67 9.19 2.32 -4.05
C ALA A 67 9.89 2.01 -2.70
N LYS A 68 10.88 2.82 -2.29
CA LYS A 68 11.73 2.55 -1.10
C LYS A 68 10.90 2.34 0.18
N ARG A 69 9.94 3.23 0.45
CA ARG A 69 9.09 3.15 1.65
C ARG A 69 8.19 1.93 1.61
N ALA A 70 7.56 1.66 0.47
CA ALA A 70 6.75 0.47 0.26
C ALA A 70 7.57 -0.82 0.46
N LYS A 71 8.80 -0.91 -0.07
CA LYS A 71 9.69 -2.05 0.12
C LYS A 71 10.03 -2.26 1.61
N ALA A 72 10.43 -1.20 2.31
CA ALA A 72 10.74 -1.28 3.74
C ALA A 72 9.53 -1.74 4.57
N HIS A 73 8.33 -1.24 4.24
CA HIS A 73 7.09 -1.63 4.89
C HIS A 73 6.73 -3.09 4.65
N LEU A 74 6.84 -3.57 3.41
CA LEU A 74 6.61 -4.98 3.06
C LEU A 74 7.56 -5.93 3.82
N LEU A 75 8.82 -5.53 3.99
CA LEU A 75 9.79 -6.30 4.78
C LEU A 75 9.42 -6.31 6.27
N THR A 76 8.93 -5.18 6.80
CA THR A 76 8.47 -5.05 8.18
C THR A 76 7.24 -5.94 8.43
N LEU A 77 6.24 -5.85 7.56
CA LEU A 77 5.06 -6.73 7.56
C LEU A 77 5.46 -8.21 7.51
N SER A 78 6.43 -8.58 6.67
CA SER A 78 6.93 -9.95 6.58
C SER A 78 7.59 -10.43 7.87
N ARG A 79 8.28 -9.57 8.62
CA ARG A 79 8.85 -9.91 9.94
C ARG A 79 7.77 -10.15 10.98
N HIS A 80 6.65 -9.44 10.87
CA HIS A 80 5.44 -9.67 11.68
C HIS A 80 4.55 -10.80 11.13
N GLY A 81 5.07 -11.65 10.22
CA GLY A 81 4.36 -12.79 9.67
C GLY A 81 3.32 -12.46 8.59
N VAL A 82 3.15 -11.19 8.23
CA VAL A 82 2.21 -10.78 7.19
C VAL A 82 2.85 -10.98 5.82
N GLY A 83 2.50 -12.11 5.20
CA GLY A 83 2.99 -12.49 3.88
C GLY A 83 2.39 -11.63 2.75
N ARG A 84 3.09 -11.61 1.62
CA ARG A 84 2.72 -10.86 0.41
C ARG A 84 1.26 -11.03 -0.02
N ARG A 85 0.72 -12.26 0.02
CA ARG A 85 -0.68 -12.54 -0.37
C ARG A 85 -1.69 -11.85 0.55
N ALA A 86 -1.39 -11.78 1.85
CA ALA A 86 -2.23 -11.08 2.81
C ALA A 86 -2.20 -9.57 2.56
N VAL A 87 -1.02 -9.03 2.22
CA VAL A 87 -0.91 -7.62 1.79
C VAL A 87 -1.68 -7.37 0.49
N GLY A 88 -1.62 -8.28 -0.48
CA GLY A 88 -2.40 -8.20 -1.73
C GLY A 88 -3.90 -8.13 -1.46
N ALA A 89 -4.42 -9.02 -0.62
CA ALA A 89 -5.83 -9.02 -0.23
C ALA A 89 -6.25 -7.74 0.51
N ALA A 90 -5.42 -7.22 1.42
CA ALA A 90 -5.75 -6.03 2.21
C ALA A 90 -5.57 -4.72 1.44
N SER A 91 -4.63 -4.67 0.49
CA SER A 91 -4.31 -3.46 -0.29
C SER A 91 -4.93 -3.44 -1.67
N ASP A 92 -5.49 -4.54 -2.19
CA ASP A 92 -5.91 -4.73 -3.59
C ASP A 92 -4.81 -4.24 -4.58
N VAL A 93 -3.58 -4.69 -4.29
CA VAL A 93 -2.41 -4.55 -5.16
C VAL A 93 -2.02 -5.94 -5.65
N GLY A 94 -1.85 -6.09 -6.96
CA GLY A 94 -1.52 -7.36 -7.59
C GLY A 94 -0.25 -8.02 -7.01
N ASP A 95 -0.34 -9.33 -6.84
CA ASP A 95 0.65 -10.17 -6.19
C ASP A 95 2.05 -10.08 -6.84
N THR A 96 2.10 -10.05 -8.17
CA THR A 96 3.34 -9.88 -8.96
C THR A 96 3.98 -8.53 -8.67
N CYS A 97 3.18 -7.46 -8.62
CA CYS A 97 3.67 -6.11 -8.34
C CYS A 97 4.29 -6.04 -6.93
N LEU A 98 3.64 -6.63 -5.93
CA LEU A 98 4.18 -6.70 -4.57
C LEU A 98 5.49 -7.50 -4.51
N SER A 99 5.60 -8.57 -5.30
CA SER A 99 6.82 -9.40 -5.38
C SER A 99 7.99 -8.58 -5.94
N GLN A 100 7.77 -7.89 -7.06
CA GLN A 100 8.78 -7.06 -7.72
C GLN A 100 9.24 -5.87 -6.85
N ILE A 101 8.32 -5.25 -6.11
CA ILE A 101 8.67 -4.19 -5.15
C ILE A 101 9.54 -4.77 -4.02
N ARG A 102 9.17 -5.94 -3.50
CA ARG A 102 9.88 -6.56 -2.37
C ARG A 102 11.29 -7.00 -2.75
N CYS A 103 11.49 -7.66 -3.90
CA CYS A 103 12.83 -8.02 -4.37
C CYS A 103 13.65 -6.78 -4.80
N GLY A 104 12.99 -5.68 -5.17
CA GLY A 104 13.64 -4.43 -5.56
C GLY A 104 13.78 -4.25 -7.08
N GLU A 105 13.29 -5.19 -7.88
CA GLU A 105 13.18 -5.06 -9.34
C GLU A 105 12.35 -3.82 -9.72
N LYS A 106 11.26 -3.57 -8.99
CA LYS A 106 10.40 -2.40 -9.22
C LYS A 106 10.74 -1.27 -8.25
N THR A 107 11.58 -0.35 -8.71
CA THR A 107 12.05 0.81 -7.92
C THR A 107 11.13 2.04 -8.01
N ARG A 108 10.22 2.06 -9.00
CA ARG A 108 9.32 3.17 -9.29
C ARG A 108 7.87 2.69 -9.38
N ILE A 109 6.99 3.28 -8.57
CA ILE A 109 5.58 2.88 -8.46
C ILE A 109 4.65 4.09 -8.46
N ARG A 110 3.34 3.87 -8.67
CA ARG A 110 2.34 4.92 -8.55
C ARG A 110 2.19 5.34 -7.08
N ALA A 111 2.04 6.63 -6.80
CA ALA A 111 1.80 7.13 -5.43
C ALA A 111 0.56 6.50 -4.78
N ARG A 112 -0.51 6.24 -5.54
CA ARG A 112 -1.67 5.51 -5.03
C ARG A 112 -1.29 4.11 -4.56
N THR A 113 -0.47 3.38 -5.32
CA THR A 113 0.01 2.04 -4.93
C THR A 113 0.87 2.11 -3.67
N GLU A 114 1.78 3.09 -3.57
CA GLU A 114 2.58 3.29 -2.35
C GLU A 114 1.67 3.52 -1.13
N ARG A 115 0.70 4.43 -1.22
CA ARG A 115 -0.26 4.71 -0.14
C ARG A 115 -1.03 3.47 0.29
N ARG A 116 -1.54 2.68 -0.68
CA ARG A 116 -2.28 1.45 -0.39
C ARG A 116 -1.43 0.41 0.35
N ILE A 117 -0.16 0.26 -0.04
CA ILE A 117 0.77 -0.65 0.64
C ILE A 117 1.04 -0.16 2.06
N LEU A 118 1.33 1.14 2.23
CA LEU A 118 1.63 1.74 3.53
C LEU A 118 0.43 1.72 4.50
N ALA A 119 -0.79 1.72 3.97
CA ALA A 119 -2.01 1.62 4.79
C ALA A 119 -2.23 0.23 5.39
N VAL A 120 -1.57 -0.83 4.87
CA VAL A 120 -1.73 -2.18 5.42
C VAL A 120 -0.99 -2.27 6.75
N THR A 121 -1.71 -2.60 7.81
CA THR A 121 -1.15 -2.88 9.13
C THR A 121 -1.09 -4.40 9.38
N PRO A 122 -0.28 -4.86 10.36
CA PRO A 122 -0.27 -6.26 10.75
C PRO A 122 -1.65 -6.81 11.15
N ALA A 123 -2.48 -5.98 11.76
CA ALA A 123 -3.85 -6.32 12.18
C ALA A 123 -4.82 -6.51 10.99
N MET A 124 -4.49 -5.96 9.82
CA MET A 124 -5.29 -6.10 8.59
C MET A 124 -4.96 -7.37 7.79
N ALA A 125 -3.96 -8.15 8.21
CA ALA A 125 -3.71 -9.44 7.61
C ALA A 125 -4.90 -10.36 7.89
N SER A 126 -5.42 -11.02 6.83
CA SER A 126 -6.54 -11.94 6.95
C SER A 126 -6.39 -12.85 8.18
N ASP A 127 -7.46 -12.98 8.97
CA ASP A 127 -7.53 -13.82 10.17
C ASP A 127 -6.90 -15.21 10.00
N ARG A 128 -6.97 -15.76 8.79
CA ARG A 128 -6.49 -17.11 8.44
C ARG A 128 -5.05 -17.17 7.92
N ALA A 129 -4.39 -16.04 7.69
CA ALA A 129 -2.99 -16.02 7.26
C ALA A 129 -2.09 -16.65 8.34
N LEU A 130 -1.07 -17.41 7.94
CA LEU A 130 -0.16 -18.09 8.86
C LEU A 130 1.07 -17.22 9.17
N VAL A 131 1.35 -17.03 10.47
CA VAL A 131 2.51 -16.32 11.02
C VAL A 131 3.39 -17.27 11.83
N PRO A 132 4.71 -17.02 11.97
CA PRO A 132 5.56 -17.80 12.85
C PRO A 132 5.04 -17.80 14.30
N SER A 133 5.04 -18.96 14.95
CA SER A 133 4.46 -19.12 16.29
C SER A 133 5.39 -18.71 17.44
N ARG A 134 6.64 -18.34 17.16
CA ARG A 134 7.68 -18.09 18.20
C ARG A 134 7.22 -17.09 19.27
N ASP A 135 6.71 -15.94 18.86
CA ASP A 135 6.25 -14.90 19.80
C ASP A 135 4.98 -15.34 20.54
N THR A 136 4.12 -16.11 19.87
CA THR A 136 2.91 -16.67 20.47
C THR A 136 3.27 -17.67 21.58
N ILE A 137 4.21 -18.59 21.32
CA ILE A 137 4.72 -19.57 22.27
C ILE A 137 5.42 -18.85 23.43
N LYS A 138 6.22 -17.81 23.16
CA LYS A 138 6.89 -17.01 24.19
C LYS A 138 5.88 -16.42 25.18
N ARG A 139 4.80 -15.82 24.68
CA ARG A 139 3.73 -15.24 25.51
C ARG A 139 2.99 -16.30 26.32
N ILE A 140 2.67 -17.46 25.73
CA ILE A 140 2.05 -18.56 26.46
C ILE A 140 2.97 -19.02 27.60
N ARG A 141 4.25 -19.24 27.33
CA ARG A 141 5.22 -19.67 28.36
C ARG A 141 5.36 -18.65 29.49
N GLN A 142 5.33 -17.36 29.17
CA GLN A 142 5.35 -16.31 30.17
C GLN A 142 4.13 -16.39 31.09
N LEU A 143 2.91 -16.49 30.52
CA LEU A 143 1.68 -16.64 31.32
C LEU A 143 1.70 -17.92 32.18
N LEU A 144 2.22 -19.03 31.66
CA LEU A 144 2.37 -20.26 32.45
C LEU A 144 3.36 -20.07 33.60
N ALA A 145 4.47 -19.35 33.38
CA ALA A 145 5.47 -19.05 34.41
C ALA A 145 4.94 -18.08 35.49
N GLU A 146 4.01 -17.20 35.14
CA GLU A 146 3.30 -16.32 36.07
C GLU A 146 2.21 -17.04 36.89
N GLY A 147 2.00 -18.34 36.66
CA GLY A 147 1.10 -19.19 37.45
C GLY A 147 -0.31 -19.35 36.86
N TYR A 148 -0.57 -18.86 35.65
CA TYR A 148 -1.84 -19.14 34.96
C TYR A 148 -1.87 -20.58 34.46
N SER A 149 -2.96 -21.31 34.75
CA SER A 149 -3.12 -22.68 34.27
C SER A 149 -3.49 -22.74 32.78
N GLU A 150 -3.06 -23.79 32.09
CA GLU A 150 -3.37 -24.00 30.67
C GLU A 150 -4.89 -24.05 30.41
N GLN A 151 -5.65 -24.65 31.32
CA GLN A 151 -7.11 -24.72 31.27
C GLN A 151 -7.77 -23.33 31.33
N ARG A 152 -7.27 -22.45 32.22
CA ARG A 152 -7.77 -21.08 32.33
C ARG A 152 -7.50 -20.29 31.06
N LEU A 153 -6.29 -20.40 30.52
CA LEU A 153 -5.92 -19.76 29.27
C LEU A 153 -6.77 -20.26 28.09
N ALA A 154 -7.02 -21.57 28.01
CA ALA A 154 -7.87 -22.17 26.98
C ALA A 154 -9.34 -21.71 27.08
N HIS A 155 -9.88 -21.58 28.30
CA HIS A 155 -11.23 -21.08 28.53
C HIS A 155 -11.37 -19.60 28.13
N GLU A 156 -10.41 -18.76 28.50
CA GLU A 156 -10.35 -17.35 28.10
C GLU A 156 -10.20 -17.16 26.58
N LEU A 157 -9.53 -18.11 25.91
CA LEU A 157 -9.45 -18.18 24.46
C LEU A 157 -10.66 -18.88 23.82
N GLY A 158 -11.69 -19.27 24.57
CA GLY A 158 -12.89 -19.93 24.06
C GLY A 158 -12.61 -21.23 23.31
N LEU A 159 -11.57 -21.96 23.68
CA LEU A 159 -11.21 -23.25 23.09
C LEU A 159 -12.06 -24.36 23.73
N LYS A 160 -12.66 -25.22 22.90
CA LYS A 160 -13.56 -26.29 23.36
C LYS A 160 -12.86 -27.41 24.14
N THR A 161 -11.58 -27.65 23.87
CA THR A 161 -10.82 -28.78 24.42
C THR A 161 -10.07 -28.46 25.72
N GLY A 162 -10.13 -27.21 26.21
CA GLY A 162 -9.47 -26.82 27.47
C GLY A 162 -7.95 -26.94 27.48
N ARG A 163 -7.30 -27.14 26.32
CA ARG A 163 -5.84 -27.28 26.16
C ARG A 163 -5.31 -26.38 25.04
N LEU A 164 -4.09 -25.89 25.20
CA LEU A 164 -3.40 -25.04 24.25
C LEU A 164 -2.57 -25.90 23.28
N GLN A 165 -3.21 -26.45 22.24
CA GLN A 165 -2.52 -27.25 21.21
C GLN A 165 -1.72 -26.38 20.21
N TYR A 166 -0.95 -25.40 20.70
CA TYR A 166 -0.17 -24.48 19.87
C TYR A 166 1.29 -24.94 19.75
N HIS A 167 1.49 -26.15 19.22
CA HIS A 167 2.81 -26.75 18.99
C HIS A 167 3.33 -26.58 17.55
N ALA A 168 2.53 -25.97 16.67
CA ALA A 168 2.90 -25.78 15.28
C ALA A 168 3.97 -24.68 15.13
N GLU A 169 4.85 -24.82 14.13
CA GLU A 169 5.83 -23.79 13.74
C GLU A 169 5.15 -22.48 13.28
N ARG A 170 3.89 -22.59 12.87
CA ARG A 170 3.06 -21.47 12.40
C ARG A 170 1.66 -21.50 13.02
N VAL A 171 1.14 -20.34 13.36
CA VAL A 171 -0.24 -20.13 13.84
C VAL A 171 -0.95 -19.12 12.95
N THR A 172 -2.27 -19.06 12.99
CA THR A 172 -3.00 -18.02 12.25
C THR A 172 -2.82 -16.65 12.90
N VAL A 173 -2.91 -15.57 12.11
CA VAL A 173 -2.91 -14.18 12.60
C VAL A 173 -3.95 -14.00 13.70
N ARG A 174 -5.16 -14.54 13.51
CA ARG A 174 -6.23 -14.49 14.51
C ARG A 174 -5.80 -15.12 15.83
N THR A 175 -5.15 -16.28 15.80
CA THR A 175 -4.67 -16.96 17.01
C THR A 175 -3.57 -16.16 17.70
N ALA A 176 -2.58 -15.69 16.95
CA ALA A 176 -1.49 -14.87 17.49
C ALA A 176 -2.02 -13.59 18.15
N TYR A 177 -2.96 -12.89 17.50
CA TYR A 177 -3.58 -11.68 18.02
C TYR A 177 -4.41 -11.93 19.29
N ARG A 178 -5.20 -13.01 19.34
CA ARG A 178 -5.98 -13.37 20.54
C ARG A 178 -5.08 -13.64 21.74
N ILE A 179 -3.94 -14.29 21.53
CA ILE A 179 -2.96 -14.59 22.58
C ILE A 179 -2.22 -13.33 23.02
N GLU A 180 -1.86 -12.44 22.09
CA GLU A 180 -1.28 -11.14 22.45
C GLU A 180 -2.24 -10.32 23.33
N ARG A 181 -3.52 -10.24 22.95
CA ARG A 181 -4.52 -9.50 23.70
C ARG A 181 -4.77 -10.11 25.08
N LEU A 182 -4.81 -11.45 25.16
CA LEU A 182 -4.93 -12.16 26.43
C LEU A 182 -3.74 -11.87 27.34
N HIS A 183 -2.53 -11.94 26.81
CA HIS A 183 -1.32 -11.64 27.55
C HIS A 183 -1.36 -10.23 28.12
N LYS A 184 -1.60 -9.20 27.28
CA LYS A 184 -1.70 -7.80 27.75
C LYS A 184 -2.70 -7.65 28.89
N ARG A 185 -3.91 -8.21 28.76
CA ARG A 185 -4.95 -8.14 29.80
C ARG A 185 -4.58 -8.81 31.13
N LEU A 186 -3.70 -9.82 31.12
CA LEU A 186 -3.32 -10.58 32.32
C LEU A 186 -2.00 -10.11 32.96
N THR A 187 -1.22 -9.31 32.24
CA THR A 187 0.09 -8.78 32.68
C THR A 187 0.12 -7.28 32.91
N GLU A 188 -0.95 -6.56 32.53
CA GLU A 188 -1.21 -5.15 32.88
C GLU A 188 -2.18 -5.08 34.07
#